data_AF-A0A9Q3URP0-F1
#
_entry.id   AF-A0A9Q3URP0-F1
#
_cell.length_a   1.000
_cell.length_b   1.000
_cell.length_c   1.000
_cell.angle_alpha   90.00
_cell.angle_beta   90.00
_cell.angle_gamma   90.00
#
_symmetry.space_group_name_H-M   'P 1'
#
loop_
_entity.id
_entity.type
_entity.pdbx_description
1 polymer ?
#
loop_
_entity_poly.entity_id
_entity_poly.type
_entity_poly.pdbx_seq_one_letter_code
_entity_poly.pdbx_strand_id
1 'polypeptide(L)'
;MKTLEHLSISKLGNEFLEDAIKQLSQDYTVIQMFYNKSVHSQDSHLIIHLEHQKDVDELKQKHWIKNAHTEHKVHIHLFYNTQLHQKFSSGHPYVECYCKPSALIYQNEKYENHLLINGNWKKFNKKFKNYKERFYHDHNLLLSQTREFIIDDSSVSVFLSYEKVIRYDLEYLENLYSHSLKS
;
A
#
# COMPACT_ATOMS: atom_id res chain seq x y z
N MET A 1 26.13 1.11 -19.61
CA MET A 1 25.15 2.21 -19.67
C MET A 1 23.90 1.69 -20.37
N LYS A 2 22.78 1.54 -19.67
CA LYS A 2 21.47 1.28 -20.28
C LYS A 2 20.57 2.43 -19.86
N THR A 3 20.07 3.13 -20.86
CA THR A 3 19.23 4.32 -20.74
C THR A 3 17.95 3.99 -19.97
N LEU A 4 17.74 4.71 -18.86
CA LEU A 4 16.41 4.89 -18.24
C LEU A 4 15.57 5.73 -19.20
N GLU A 5 15.13 5.12 -20.30
CA GLU A 5 14.31 5.79 -21.28
C GLU A 5 12.90 6.01 -20.72
N HIS A 6 12.58 7.29 -20.54
CA HIS A 6 11.27 7.84 -20.21
C HIS A 6 10.69 7.55 -18.82
N LEU A 7 11.51 7.78 -17.79
CA LEU A 7 10.97 8.18 -16.50
C LEU A 7 10.11 9.44 -16.66
N SER A 8 8.81 9.34 -16.42
CA SER A 8 7.97 10.51 -16.15
C SER A 8 8.21 11.06 -14.73
N ILE A 9 9.43 10.90 -14.22
CA ILE A 9 9.88 11.34 -12.89
C ILE A 9 9.77 12.86 -12.75
N SER A 10 9.95 13.60 -13.84
CA SER A 10 9.76 15.06 -13.88
C SER A 10 8.35 15.55 -13.48
N LYS A 11 7.38 14.63 -13.32
CA LYS A 11 6.05 14.92 -12.79
C LYS A 11 6.01 15.03 -11.26
N LEU A 12 7.08 14.68 -10.55
CA LEU A 12 7.14 14.72 -9.09
C LEU A 12 7.18 16.17 -8.56
N GLY A 13 7.85 17.06 -9.30
CA GLY A 13 8.00 18.47 -8.92
C GLY A 13 8.83 18.65 -7.65
N ASN A 14 9.70 17.68 -7.35
CA ASN A 14 10.58 17.64 -6.18
C ASN A 14 11.89 16.97 -6.57
N GLU A 15 12.91 17.77 -6.91
CA GLU A 15 14.22 17.29 -7.40
C GLU A 15 14.88 16.28 -6.47
N PHE A 16 14.74 16.44 -5.15
CA PHE A 16 15.29 15.50 -4.17
C PHE A 16 14.67 14.10 -4.30
N LEU A 17 13.34 14.02 -4.41
CA LEU A 17 12.66 12.74 -4.62
C LEU A 17 12.99 12.15 -5.99
N GLU A 18 13.15 12.99 -7.00
CA GLU A 18 13.53 12.53 -8.33
C GLU A 18 14.90 11.84 -8.32
N ASP A 19 15.89 12.44 -7.65
CA ASP A 19 17.23 11.86 -7.55
C ASP A 19 17.26 10.63 -6.64
N ALA A 20 16.54 10.65 -5.52
CA ALA A 20 16.39 9.48 -4.65
C ALA A 20 15.75 8.30 -5.39
N ILE A 21 14.74 8.54 -6.23
CA ILE A 21 14.08 7.51 -7.03
C ILE A 21 15.01 6.98 -8.13
N LYS A 22 15.74 7.87 -8.83
CA LYS A 22 16.73 7.44 -9.82
C LYS A 22 17.76 6.51 -9.19
N GLN A 23 18.30 6.89 -8.03
CA GLN A 23 19.25 6.04 -7.31
C GLN A 23 18.61 4.72 -6.87
N LEU A 24 17.39 4.76 -6.32
CA LEU A 24 16.68 3.54 -5.91
C LEU A 24 16.48 2.57 -7.07
N SER A 25 16.17 3.07 -8.28
CA SER A 25 16.02 2.24 -9.47
C SER A 25 17.34 1.61 -9.99
N GLN A 26 18.48 2.11 -9.53
CA GLN A 26 19.80 1.55 -9.84
C GLN A 26 20.25 0.53 -8.78
N ASP A 27 19.95 0.83 -7.50
CA ASP A 27 20.42 0.05 -6.36
C ASP A 27 19.52 -1.16 -6.05
N TYR A 28 18.26 -1.15 -6.50
CA TYR A 28 17.26 -2.16 -6.17
C TYR A 28 16.48 -2.64 -7.40
N THR A 29 15.99 -3.88 -7.33
CA THR A 29 15.07 -4.40 -8.36
C THR A 29 13.66 -3.88 -8.14
N VAL A 30 13.41 -2.67 -8.65
CA VAL A 30 12.08 -2.08 -8.68
C VAL A 30 11.30 -2.63 -9.86
N ILE A 31 10.04 -3.02 -9.61
CA ILE A 31 9.10 -3.48 -10.63
C ILE A 31 8.29 -2.29 -11.16
N GLN A 32 7.65 -1.53 -10.28
CA GLN A 32 6.83 -0.37 -10.62
C GLN A 32 6.90 0.71 -9.53
N MET A 33 6.64 1.96 -9.91
CA MET A 33 6.37 3.03 -8.95
C MET A 33 5.17 3.85 -9.37
N PHE A 34 4.35 4.21 -8.38
CA PHE A 34 3.18 5.06 -8.57
C PHE A 34 3.28 6.29 -7.69
N TYR A 35 3.02 7.47 -8.26
CA TYR A 35 2.98 8.72 -7.54
C TYR A 35 1.60 9.37 -7.68
N ASN A 36 0.96 9.60 -6.54
CA ASN A 36 -0.36 10.20 -6.44
C ASN A 36 -0.22 11.53 -5.72
N LYS A 37 -0.29 12.62 -6.47
CA LYS A 37 -0.44 13.96 -5.90
C LYS A 37 -1.89 14.13 -5.47
N SER A 38 -2.12 14.46 -4.20
CA SER A 38 -3.48 14.75 -3.76
C SER A 38 -3.96 16.08 -4.35
N VAL A 39 -5.23 16.12 -4.71
CA VAL A 39 -5.90 17.32 -5.24
C VAL A 39 -6.46 18.17 -4.09
N HIS A 40 -6.73 17.54 -2.94
CA HIS A 40 -7.44 18.15 -1.81
C HIS A 40 -6.66 18.10 -0.49
N SER A 41 -5.53 17.40 -0.44
CA SER A 41 -4.60 17.45 0.69
C SER A 41 -3.23 17.94 0.21
N GLN A 42 -2.45 18.50 1.14
CA GLN A 42 -1.06 18.87 0.88
C GLN A 42 -0.13 17.65 0.75
N ASP A 43 -0.65 16.46 1.05
CA ASP A 43 0.12 15.23 1.10
C ASP A 43 0.08 14.48 -0.23
N SER A 44 1.24 13.99 -0.66
CA SER A 44 1.37 13.08 -1.80
C SER A 44 1.69 11.67 -1.35
N HIS A 45 1.41 10.68 -2.19
CA HIS A 45 1.71 9.28 -1.92
C HIS A 45 2.62 8.72 -2.99
N LEU A 46 3.75 8.14 -2.57
CA LEU A 46 4.68 7.40 -3.43
C LEU A 46 4.62 5.92 -3.05
N ILE A 47 4.35 5.07 -4.04
CA ILE A 47 4.27 3.63 -3.90
C ILE A 47 5.44 3.04 -4.66
N ILE A 48 6.26 2.26 -3.98
CA ILE A 48 7.44 1.60 -4.54
C ILE A 48 7.21 0.09 -4.45
N HIS A 49 7.10 -0.55 -5.61
CA HIS A 49 6.91 -1.99 -5.75
C HIS A 49 8.25 -2.63 -6.10
N LEU A 50 8.76 -3.42 -5.16
CA LEU A 50 10.06 -4.09 -5.23
C LEU A 50 9.86 -5.59 -5.44
N GLU A 51 10.89 -6.24 -5.98
CA GLU A 51 10.89 -7.69 -6.13
C GLU A 51 10.94 -8.40 -4.76
N HIS A 52 11.92 -8.04 -3.92
CA HIS A 52 12.25 -8.79 -2.71
C HIS A 52 11.83 -8.08 -1.42
N GLN A 53 11.45 -8.87 -0.42
CA GLN A 53 11.11 -8.37 0.92
C GLN A 53 12.33 -7.77 1.63
N LYS A 54 13.51 -8.37 1.48
CA LYS A 54 14.75 -7.87 2.10
C LYS A 54 15.01 -6.40 1.72
N ASP A 55 14.80 -6.07 0.45
CA ASP A 55 14.99 -4.71 -0.08
C ASP A 55 14.02 -3.71 0.56
N VAL A 56 12.77 -4.13 0.80
CA VAL A 56 11.77 -3.33 1.52
C VAL A 56 12.26 -3.02 2.94
N ASP A 57 12.76 -4.02 3.65
CA ASP A 57 13.19 -3.86 5.03
C ASP A 57 14.45 -2.99 5.15
N GLU A 58 15.38 -3.10 4.20
CA GLU A 58 16.55 -2.21 4.10
C GLU A 58 16.14 -0.77 3.75
N LEU A 59 15.24 -0.59 2.77
CA LEU A 59 14.79 0.73 2.34
C LEU A 59 14.06 1.49 3.43
N LYS A 60 13.23 0.81 4.23
CA LYS A 60 12.57 1.42 5.41
C LYS A 60 13.55 2.12 6.36
N GLN A 61 14.82 1.70 6.38
CA GLN A 61 15.82 2.28 7.26
C GLN A 61 16.50 3.53 6.69
N LYS A 62 16.36 3.81 5.40
CA LYS A 62 16.98 4.97 4.74
C LYS A 62 16.41 6.27 5.29
N HIS A 63 17.29 7.24 5.52
CA HIS A 63 16.94 8.54 6.09
C HIS A 63 15.86 9.28 5.28
N TRP A 64 16.02 9.32 3.96
CA TRP A 64 15.07 9.99 3.08
C TRP A 64 13.68 9.34 3.10
N ILE A 65 13.58 8.02 3.32
CA ILE A 65 12.29 7.33 3.45
C ILE A 65 11.59 7.77 4.74
N LYS A 66 12.33 7.83 5.85
CA LYS A 66 11.81 8.23 7.16
C LYS A 66 11.36 9.69 7.18
N ASN A 67 12.07 10.55 6.46
CA ASN A 67 11.83 12.00 6.50
C ASN A 67 10.98 12.53 5.35
N ALA A 68 10.63 11.71 4.35
CA ALA A 68 9.86 12.15 3.18
C ALA A 68 8.55 12.85 3.55
N HIS A 69 7.87 12.39 4.60
CA HIS A 69 6.64 13.04 5.06
C HIS A 69 6.90 14.37 5.75
N THR A 70 7.90 14.45 6.63
CA THR A 70 8.21 15.67 7.39
C THR A 70 8.79 16.77 6.50
N GLU A 71 9.66 16.41 5.55
CA GLU A 71 10.40 17.35 4.70
C GLU A 71 9.65 17.69 3.41
N HIS A 72 8.87 16.74 2.88
CA HIS A 72 8.27 16.86 1.54
C HIS A 72 6.78 16.55 1.48
N LYS A 73 6.12 16.28 2.61
CA LYS A 73 4.70 15.88 2.67
C LYS A 73 4.40 14.67 1.78
N VAL A 74 5.36 13.75 1.65
CA VAL A 74 5.19 12.52 0.87
C VAL A 74 5.14 11.30 1.77
N HIS A 75 4.03 10.58 1.74
CA HIS A 75 3.89 9.27 2.35
C HIS A 75 4.48 8.21 1.42
N ILE A 76 5.49 7.49 1.90
CA ILE A 76 6.14 6.44 1.12
C ILE A 76 5.64 5.07 1.57
N HIS A 77 5.19 4.29 0.60
CA HIS A 77 4.66 2.95 0.79
C HIS A 77 5.52 1.97 0.03
N LEU A 78 6.09 1.01 0.75
CA LEU A 78 7.00 0.01 0.20
C LEU A 78 6.30 -1.35 0.20
N PHE A 79 6.25 -2.01 -0.95
CA PHE A 79 5.70 -3.35 -1.07
C PHE A 79 6.64 -4.26 -1.83
N TYR A 80 6.81 -5.48 -1.34
CA TYR A 80 7.44 -6.54 -2.12
C TYR A 80 6.40 -7.26 -2.98
N ASN A 81 6.87 -8.02 -3.97
CA ASN A 81 6.03 -8.47 -5.07
C ASN A 81 4.81 -9.28 -4.64
N THR A 82 5.00 -10.32 -3.83
CA THR A 82 3.90 -11.19 -3.38
C THR A 82 2.89 -10.44 -2.51
N GLN A 83 3.34 -9.47 -1.69
CA GLN A 83 2.46 -8.65 -0.86
C GLN A 83 1.50 -7.80 -1.69
N LEU A 84 2.03 -7.11 -2.72
CA LEU A 84 1.21 -6.21 -3.52
C LEU A 84 0.24 -7.00 -4.42
N HIS A 85 0.68 -8.13 -4.98
CA HIS A 85 -0.17 -9.04 -5.75
C HIS A 85 -1.29 -9.65 -4.91
N GLN A 86 -1.02 -10.01 -3.65
CA GLN A 86 -2.05 -10.48 -2.73
C GLN A 86 -3.11 -9.39 -2.47
N LYS A 87 -2.69 -8.15 -2.22
CA LYS A 87 -3.61 -7.01 -2.09
C LYS A 87 -4.42 -6.77 -3.36
N PHE A 88 -3.81 -6.85 -4.54
CA PHE A 88 -4.52 -6.70 -5.81
C PHE A 88 -5.55 -7.82 -6.06
N SER A 89 -5.16 -9.06 -5.75
CA SER A 89 -6.01 -10.24 -5.91
C SER A 89 -7.18 -10.22 -4.93
N SER A 90 -6.96 -9.70 -3.72
CA SER A 90 -8.01 -9.61 -2.70
C SER A 90 -9.01 -8.48 -2.94
N GLY A 91 -8.77 -7.59 -3.90
CA GLY A 91 -9.62 -6.40 -4.10
C GLY A 91 -9.38 -5.32 -3.06
N HIS A 92 -8.16 -5.28 -2.51
CA HIS A 92 -7.80 -4.32 -1.49
C HIS A 92 -7.94 -2.87 -2.02
N PRO A 93 -8.65 -1.97 -1.33
CA PRO A 93 -8.95 -0.61 -1.82
C PRO A 93 -7.71 0.20 -2.20
N TYR A 94 -6.64 0.01 -1.43
CA TYR A 94 -5.32 0.61 -1.68
C TYR A 94 -4.87 0.51 -3.15
N VAL A 95 -4.96 -0.67 -3.76
CA VAL A 95 -4.39 -0.89 -5.10
C VAL A 95 -5.17 -0.15 -6.17
N GLU A 96 -6.50 -0.11 -6.06
CA GLU A 96 -7.34 0.63 -7.01
C GLU A 96 -7.13 2.14 -6.88
N CYS A 97 -6.90 2.67 -5.68
CA CYS A 97 -6.75 4.10 -5.47
C CYS A 97 -5.38 4.62 -5.86
N TYR A 98 -4.32 3.88 -5.52
CA TYR A 98 -2.95 4.37 -5.62
C TYR A 98 -2.16 3.79 -6.78
N CYS A 99 -2.49 2.58 -7.24
CA CYS A 99 -1.75 1.94 -8.33
C CYS A 99 -2.45 2.13 -9.69
N LYS A 100 -2.99 3.33 -9.95
CA LYS A 100 -3.67 3.63 -11.21
C LYS A 100 -2.67 3.84 -12.35
N PRO A 101 -3.03 3.50 -13.60
CA PRO A 101 -2.18 3.82 -14.76
C PRO A 101 -1.79 5.29 -14.85
N SER A 102 -2.68 6.21 -14.46
CA SER A 102 -2.41 7.65 -14.44
C SER A 102 -1.38 8.09 -13.41
N ALA A 103 -1.14 7.27 -12.37
CA ALA A 103 -0.17 7.53 -11.32
C ALA A 103 1.18 6.83 -11.57
N LEU A 104 1.29 5.98 -12.59
CA LEU A 104 2.51 5.25 -12.90
C LEU A 104 3.62 6.23 -13.35
N ILE A 105 4.75 6.24 -12.63
CA ILE A 105 5.92 7.08 -12.94
C ILE A 105 7.15 6.28 -13.36
N TYR A 106 7.19 4.99 -13.01
CA TYR A 106 8.24 4.06 -13.40
C TYR A 106 7.67 2.65 -13.57
N GLN A 107 8.13 1.95 -14.59
CA GLN A 107 7.89 0.52 -14.78
C GLN A 107 9.14 -0.11 -15.39
N ASN A 108 9.58 -1.22 -14.81
CA ASN A 108 10.69 -1.99 -15.34
C ASN A 108 10.18 -2.92 -16.46
N GLU A 109 10.55 -2.61 -17.71
CA GLU A 109 10.09 -3.37 -18.89
C GLU A 109 10.53 -4.83 -18.91
N LYS A 110 11.63 -5.16 -18.20
CA LYS A 110 12.13 -6.54 -18.12
C LYS A 110 11.30 -7.42 -17.19
N TYR A 111 10.38 -6.82 -16.43
CA TYR A 111 9.53 -7.51 -15.48
C TYR A 111 8.15 -7.79 -16.10
N GLU A 112 7.93 -9.06 -16.48
CA GLU A 112 6.66 -9.51 -17.06
C GLU A 112 5.49 -9.45 -16.06
N ASN A 113 5.78 -9.61 -14.75
CA ASN A 113 4.78 -9.65 -13.68
C ASN A 113 4.41 -8.28 -13.08
N HIS A 114 4.36 -7.24 -13.90
CA HIS A 114 3.88 -5.93 -13.48
C HIS A 114 2.37 -5.96 -13.21
N LEU A 115 1.88 -5.09 -12.31
CA LEU A 115 0.46 -4.99 -12.03
C LEU A 115 -0.27 -4.31 -13.18
N LEU A 116 -1.08 -5.09 -13.89
CA LEU A 116 -1.96 -4.61 -14.95
C LEU A 116 -3.31 -4.17 -14.36
N ILE A 117 -3.37 -2.92 -13.93
CA ILE A 117 -4.58 -2.35 -13.33
C ILE A 117 -5.39 -1.68 -14.43
N ASN A 118 -6.29 -2.46 -15.05
CA ASN A 118 -7.35 -1.89 -15.86
C ASN A 118 -8.37 -1.25 -14.92
N GLY A 119 -8.70 0.04 -15.13
CA GLY A 119 -9.68 0.79 -14.32
C GLY A 119 -11.14 0.32 -14.48
N ASN A 120 -11.36 -0.99 -14.53
CA ASN A 120 -12.68 -1.58 -14.65
C ASN A 120 -13.38 -1.58 -13.28
N TRP A 121 -14.06 -0.46 -13.01
CA TRP A 121 -14.81 -0.24 -11.77
C TRP A 121 -15.80 -1.38 -11.44
N LYS A 122 -16.41 -2.00 -12.45
CA LYS A 122 -17.34 -3.13 -12.23
C LYS A 122 -16.63 -4.37 -11.70
N LYS A 123 -15.44 -4.69 -12.22
CA LYS A 123 -14.60 -5.80 -11.71
C LYS A 123 -14.07 -5.47 -10.31
N PHE A 124 -13.65 -4.24 -10.07
CA PHE A 124 -13.21 -3.79 -8.75
C PHE A 124 -14.34 -3.88 -7.72
N ASN A 125 -15.53 -3.34 -7.99
CA ASN A 125 -16.66 -3.39 -7.06
C ASN A 125 -17.03 -4.82 -6.64
N LYS A 126 -16.93 -5.79 -7.55
CA LYS A 126 -17.13 -7.21 -7.22
C LYS A 126 -16.05 -7.70 -6.25
N LYS A 127 -14.78 -7.40 -6.50
CA LYS A 127 -13.68 -7.77 -5.60
C LYS A 127 -13.77 -7.06 -4.26
N PHE A 128 -14.13 -5.78 -4.23
CA PHE A 128 -14.29 -4.98 -3.02
C PHE A 128 -15.46 -5.48 -2.16
N LYS A 129 -16.57 -5.90 -2.79
CA LYS A 129 -17.67 -6.57 -2.07
C LYS A 129 -17.16 -7.83 -1.37
N ASN A 130 -16.41 -8.68 -2.07
CA ASN A 130 -15.82 -9.88 -1.48
C ASN A 130 -14.80 -9.56 -0.37
N TYR A 131 -14.05 -8.47 -0.51
CA TYR A 131 -13.16 -7.96 0.54
C TYR A 131 -13.94 -7.57 1.80
N LYS A 132 -15.02 -6.80 1.64
CA LYS A 132 -15.90 -6.38 2.75
C LYS A 132 -16.59 -7.57 3.43
N GLU A 133 -17.06 -8.55 2.65
CA GLU A 133 -17.65 -9.78 3.19
C GLU A 133 -16.63 -10.58 4.03
N ARG A 134 -15.39 -10.75 3.54
CA ARG A 134 -14.33 -11.40 4.31
C ARG A 134 -13.98 -10.63 5.58
N PHE A 135 -13.88 -9.31 5.50
CA PHE A 135 -13.65 -8.49 6.68
C PHE A 135 -14.68 -8.76 7.78
N TYR A 136 -15.98 -8.68 7.47
CA TYR A 136 -17.00 -8.94 8.49
C TYR A 136 -17.05 -10.39 8.96
N HIS A 137 -16.76 -11.34 8.08
CA HIS A 137 -16.66 -12.75 8.48
C HIS A 137 -15.57 -12.95 9.54
N ASP A 138 -14.35 -12.48 9.25
CA ASP A 138 -13.20 -12.62 10.15
C ASP A 138 -13.39 -11.81 11.43
N HIS A 139 -13.95 -10.61 11.34
CA HIS A 139 -14.30 -9.78 12.50
C HIS A 139 -15.30 -10.50 13.42
N ASN A 140 -16.34 -11.12 12.85
CA ASN A 140 -17.31 -11.88 13.64
C ASN A 140 -16.67 -13.12 14.28
N LEU A 141 -15.73 -13.77 13.60
CA LEU A 141 -14.96 -14.89 14.16
C LEU A 141 -14.12 -14.45 15.36
N LEU A 142 -13.40 -13.32 15.24
CA LEU A 142 -12.61 -12.75 16.33
C LEU A 142 -13.48 -12.37 17.54
N LEU A 143 -14.66 -11.79 17.30
CA LEU A 143 -15.62 -11.51 18.36
C LEU A 143 -16.18 -12.77 18.99
N SER A 144 -16.43 -13.84 18.22
CA SER A 144 -16.88 -15.13 18.74
C SER A 144 -15.82 -15.73 19.68
N GLN A 145 -14.56 -15.73 19.27
CA GLN A 145 -13.43 -16.19 20.11
C GLN A 145 -13.31 -15.36 21.40
N THR A 146 -13.50 -14.03 21.29
CA THR A 146 -13.50 -13.15 22.45
C THR A 146 -14.60 -13.53 23.45
N ARG A 147 -15.80 -13.86 22.95
CA ARG A 147 -16.93 -14.30 23.79
C ARG A 147 -16.66 -15.64 24.48
N GLU A 148 -16.00 -16.58 23.80
CA GLU A 148 -15.57 -17.85 24.41
C GLU A 148 -14.63 -17.60 25.58
N PHE A 149 -13.63 -16.71 25.44
CA PHE A 149 -12.75 -16.36 26.54
C PHE A 149 -13.44 -15.66 27.72
N ILE A 150 -14.52 -14.91 27.46
CA ILE A 150 -15.35 -14.32 28.53
C ILE A 150 -16.10 -15.42 29.29
N ILE A 151 -16.65 -16.41 28.58
CA ILE A 151 -17.34 -17.56 29.18
C ILE A 151 -16.37 -18.38 30.03
N ASP A 152 -15.14 -18.54 29.57
CA ASP A 152 -14.08 -19.30 30.26
C ASP A 152 -13.40 -18.52 31.41
N ASP A 153 -13.86 -17.31 31.73
CA ASP A 153 -13.30 -16.40 32.75
C ASP A 153 -11.78 -16.14 32.58
N SER A 154 -11.29 -16.20 31.33
CA SER A 154 -9.87 -16.00 31.02
C SER A 154 -9.57 -14.53 30.75
N SER A 155 -9.44 -13.75 31.82
CA SER A 155 -9.20 -12.30 31.78
C SER A 155 -8.07 -11.85 30.83
N VAL A 156 -6.94 -12.54 30.83
CA VAL A 156 -5.80 -12.24 29.93
C VAL A 156 -6.16 -12.51 28.47
N SER A 157 -6.81 -13.64 28.18
CA SER A 157 -7.25 -13.96 26.82
C SER A 157 -8.30 -12.99 26.31
N VAL A 158 -9.23 -12.54 27.17
CA VAL A 158 -10.21 -11.50 26.85
C VAL A 158 -9.52 -10.20 26.45
N PHE A 159 -8.55 -9.74 27.23
CA PHE A 159 -7.80 -8.53 26.90
C PHE A 159 -7.08 -8.64 25.53
N LEU A 160 -6.32 -9.71 25.31
CA LEU A 160 -5.55 -9.92 24.07
C LEU A 160 -6.46 -10.09 22.84
N SER A 161 -7.62 -10.73 23.01
CA SER A 161 -8.59 -10.91 21.93
C SER A 161 -9.27 -9.59 21.54
N TYR A 162 -9.64 -8.74 22.50
CA TYR A 162 -10.13 -7.40 22.18
C TYR A 162 -9.08 -6.52 21.52
N GLU A 163 -7.81 -6.56 21.96
CA GLU A 163 -6.71 -5.85 21.30
C GLU A 163 -6.63 -6.26 19.81
N LYS A 164 -6.76 -7.57 19.54
CA LYS A 164 -6.74 -8.11 18.17
C LYS A 164 -7.93 -7.62 17.35
N VAL A 165 -9.14 -7.56 17.90
CA VAL A 165 -10.34 -7.01 17.24
C VAL A 165 -10.13 -5.54 16.91
N ILE A 166 -9.71 -4.73 17.89
CA ILE A 166 -9.48 -3.29 17.70
C ILE A 166 -8.43 -3.04 16.62
N ARG A 167 -7.31 -3.78 16.63
CA ARG A 167 -6.28 -3.66 15.59
C ARG A 167 -6.83 -4.02 14.20
N TYR A 168 -7.68 -5.04 14.12
CA TYR A 168 -8.30 -5.45 12.86
C TYR A 168 -9.27 -4.37 12.33
N ASP A 169 -10.05 -3.75 13.22
CA ASP A 169 -10.93 -2.63 12.88
C ASP A 169 -10.13 -1.41 12.43
N LEU A 170 -9.05 -1.06 13.14
CA LEU A 170 -8.17 0.05 12.77
C LEU A 170 -7.52 -0.19 11.41
N GLU A 171 -7.01 -1.40 11.13
CA GLU A 171 -6.44 -1.73 9.82
C GLU A 171 -7.51 -1.57 8.72
N TYR A 172 -8.74 -2.05 8.95
CA TYR A 172 -9.82 -1.87 7.99
C TYR A 172 -10.19 -0.40 7.78
N LEU A 173 -10.27 0.37 8.86
CA LEU A 173 -10.53 1.81 8.82
C LEU A 173 -9.40 2.57 8.13
N GLU A 174 -8.14 2.29 8.39
CA GLU A 174 -7.00 2.91 7.69
C GLU A 174 -7.05 2.60 6.19
N ASN A 175 -7.35 1.35 5.84
CA ASN A 175 -7.50 0.92 4.46
C ASN A 175 -8.68 1.60 3.75
N LEU A 176 -9.75 1.93 4.47
CA LEU A 176 -10.89 2.68 3.96
C LEU A 176 -10.65 4.19 3.95
N TYR A 177 -10.21 4.79 5.06
CA TYR A 177 -10.16 6.23 5.32
C TYR A 177 -8.88 6.91 4.88
N SER A 178 -7.83 6.15 4.51
CA SER A 178 -6.86 6.65 3.53
C SER A 178 -7.56 7.11 2.22
N HIS A 179 -8.85 6.78 1.99
CA HIS A 179 -9.69 7.39 0.95
C HIS A 179 -10.37 8.71 1.33
N SER A 180 -10.61 9.04 2.60
CA SER A 180 -11.68 10.00 2.96
C SER A 180 -11.40 11.48 2.69
N LEU A 181 -10.24 11.82 2.13
CA LEU A 181 -9.99 13.17 1.58
C LEU A 181 -10.60 13.39 0.19
N LYS A 182 -11.47 12.47 -0.28
CA LYS A 182 -12.24 12.62 -1.51
C LYS A 182 -13.68 12.15 -1.34
N SER A 183 -14.52 13.00 -0.76
CA SER A 183 -15.92 13.14 -1.18
C SER A 183 -16.25 14.62 -1.31
#